data_AF-A0A5M8NSL8-F1
#
_entry.id   AF-A0A5M8NSL8-F1
#
_cell.length_a   1.000
_cell.length_b   1.000
_cell.length_c   1.000
_cell.angle_alpha   90.00
_cell.angle_beta   90.00
_cell.angle_gamma   90.00
#
_symmetry.space_group_name_H-M   'P 1'
#
loop_
_entity.id
_entity.type
_entity.pdbx_description
1 polymer ?
#
loop_
_entity_poly.entity_id
_entity_poly.type
_entity_poly.pdbx_seq_one_letter_code
_entity_poly.pdbx_strand_id
1 'polypeptide(L)'
;MLYDLTTLQKEANSKHGFSADKTLSIAQKLYEAKLTTYPRTGSRYISADVMEEIPELIKSLEQYSRFASYAGEIKNTPLNIRCVDDKKVTDHHALIITGNMPKDLPPDEKTIYEMIAGRMLEAFSLKCVKDVTSITLVCGDVLFEVTGSIIKQAGWRKVFNEKEDNEDEANNLPKVCEGENLPIIQSEVLEKQTKPKPLHTESSLLSAMESAGKEVENEEEREAMKESGIGTPATRAAIIETLFAREYMVREKKSLVPTQKGLSVYEIVKDKRIADVSMTGQWENALARIESGEMQPQAFHRTIEVYTRQITTELLETSVSHAGENNCVCPKCKVSPIRFYPKVAKCSDANCGLIVFRSKSEKQLSDKQITDLLRAGKTAIIKGFKSKAGKSFDAPLKFDDNFQVVYDFPEKKLKK
;
A
#
# COMPACT_ATOMS: atom_id res chain seq x y z
N MET A 1 -10.04 -20.13 -3.71
CA MET A 1 -8.57 -20.09 -3.82
C MET A 1 -8.03 -19.73 -2.46
N LEU A 2 -6.85 -20.23 -2.09
CA LEU A 2 -6.19 -19.91 -0.81
C LEU A 2 -5.56 -18.51 -0.83
N TYR A 3 -5.00 -18.08 0.30
CA TYR A 3 -4.24 -16.84 0.37
C TYR A 3 -2.80 -17.02 -0.10
N ASP A 4 -2.35 -16.07 -0.90
CA ASP A 4 -0.95 -15.63 -0.90
C ASP A 4 -0.81 -14.44 0.08
N LEU A 5 0.40 -13.91 0.24
CA LEU A 5 0.65 -12.76 1.11
C LEU A 5 -0.14 -11.51 0.67
N THR A 6 -0.12 -11.21 -0.63
CA THR A 6 -0.70 -9.98 -1.17
C THR A 6 -2.21 -9.95 -0.97
N THR A 7 -2.89 -11.07 -1.21
CA THR A 7 -4.34 -11.23 -1.02
C THR A 7 -4.71 -11.10 0.46
N LEU A 8 -3.94 -11.73 1.37
CA LEU A 8 -4.14 -11.57 2.81
C LEU A 8 -3.99 -10.09 3.24
N GLN A 9 -2.95 -9.40 2.76
CA GLN A 9 -2.72 -7.98 3.04
C GLN A 9 -3.84 -7.09 2.51
N LYS A 10 -4.30 -7.32 1.28
CA LYS A 10 -5.41 -6.59 0.65
C LYS A 10 -6.69 -6.74 1.45
N GLU A 11 -7.03 -7.95 1.87
CA GLU A 11 -8.25 -8.21 2.62
C GLU A 11 -8.17 -7.70 4.05
N ALA A 12 -7.03 -7.87 4.73
CA ALA A 12 -6.80 -7.36 6.07
C ALA A 12 -6.87 -5.82 6.10
N ASN A 13 -6.37 -5.16 5.05
CA ASN A 13 -6.50 -3.72 4.88
C ASN A 13 -7.96 -3.29 4.68
N SER A 14 -8.68 -3.95 3.77
CA SER A 14 -10.07 -3.63 3.48
C SER A 14 -10.99 -3.84 4.69
N LYS A 15 -10.93 -5.02 5.32
CA LYS A 15 -11.81 -5.46 6.42
C LYS A 15 -11.40 -4.89 7.79
N HIS A 16 -10.09 -4.78 8.07
CA HIS A 16 -9.59 -4.45 9.42
C HIS A 16 -8.70 -3.20 9.47
N GLY A 17 -8.41 -2.56 8.33
CA GLY A 17 -7.57 -1.36 8.28
C GLY A 17 -6.10 -1.62 8.61
N PHE A 18 -5.64 -2.88 8.61
CA PHE A 18 -4.24 -3.19 8.86
C PHE A 18 -3.38 -2.75 7.66
N SER A 19 -2.19 -2.21 7.94
CA SER A 19 -1.22 -1.96 6.89
C SER A 19 -0.65 -3.26 6.35
N ALA A 20 -0.10 -3.23 5.14
CA ALA A 20 0.57 -4.37 4.53
C ALA A 20 1.70 -4.92 5.43
N ASP A 21 2.47 -4.02 6.05
CA ASP A 21 3.57 -4.34 6.96
C ASP A 21 3.07 -4.94 8.28
N LYS A 22 2.00 -4.40 8.87
CA LYS A 22 1.39 -4.96 10.08
C LYS A 22 0.89 -6.38 9.83
N THR A 23 0.18 -6.61 8.72
CA THR A 23 -0.31 -7.93 8.34
C THR A 23 0.82 -8.93 8.14
N LEU A 24 1.89 -8.55 7.43
CA LEU A 24 3.08 -9.39 7.25
C LEU A 24 3.76 -9.69 8.59
N SER A 25 3.94 -8.69 9.45
CA SER A 25 4.55 -8.86 10.78
C SER A 25 3.76 -9.84 11.65
N ILE A 26 2.43 -9.77 11.61
CA ILE A 26 1.57 -10.72 12.33
C ILE A 26 1.66 -12.12 11.72
N ALA A 27 1.55 -12.25 10.40
CA ALA A 27 1.65 -13.54 9.72
C ALA A 27 3.00 -14.21 9.98
N GLN A 28 4.08 -13.43 10.03
CA GLN A 28 5.43 -13.89 10.40
C GLN A 28 5.46 -14.44 11.83
N LYS A 29 4.85 -13.75 12.80
CA LYS A 29 4.74 -14.25 14.19
C LYS A 29 3.95 -15.56 14.27
N LEU A 30 2.84 -15.66 13.55
CA LEU A 30 2.02 -16.89 13.50
C LEU A 30 2.82 -18.06 12.91
N TYR A 31 3.61 -17.81 11.87
CA TYR A 31 4.51 -18.80 11.29
C TYR A 31 5.63 -19.23 12.24
N GLU A 32 6.28 -18.27 12.93
CA GLU A 32 7.33 -18.56 13.92
C GLU A 32 6.78 -19.33 15.14
N ALA A 33 5.52 -19.07 15.51
CA ALA A 33 4.76 -19.86 16.48
C ALA A 33 4.26 -21.21 15.92
N LYS A 34 4.59 -21.53 14.66
CA LYS A 34 4.21 -22.74 13.92
C LYS A 34 2.71 -22.94 13.79
N LEU A 35 1.91 -21.87 13.77
CA LEU A 35 0.44 -21.90 13.67
C LEU A 35 -0.05 -21.84 12.22
N THR A 36 0.75 -21.24 11.34
CA THR A 36 0.48 -21.12 9.90
C THR A 36 1.73 -21.48 9.10
N THR A 37 1.56 -21.71 7.81
CA THR A 37 2.67 -21.96 6.89
C THR A 37 3.40 -20.67 6.50
N TYR A 38 4.49 -20.80 5.74
CA TYR A 38 5.39 -19.69 5.44
C TYR A 38 4.67 -18.53 4.75
N PRO A 39 4.69 -17.31 5.32
CA PRO A 39 3.76 -16.25 4.93
C PRO A 39 4.23 -15.41 3.75
N ARG A 40 5.48 -15.52 3.31
CA ARG A 40 6.02 -14.76 2.16
C ARG A 40 5.91 -15.59 0.88
N THR A 41 4.72 -16.14 0.66
CA THR A 41 4.39 -16.92 -0.53
C THR A 41 3.61 -16.08 -1.53
N GLY A 42 3.91 -16.26 -2.81
CA GLY A 42 3.10 -15.76 -3.93
C GLY A 42 2.08 -16.77 -4.44
N SER A 43 2.15 -18.03 -4.00
CA SER A 43 1.24 -19.07 -4.49
C SER A 43 -0.11 -19.02 -3.78
N ARG A 44 -1.17 -19.28 -4.55
CA ARG A 44 -2.54 -19.53 -4.05
C ARG A 44 -2.95 -20.99 -4.16
N TYR A 45 -1.98 -21.85 -4.45
CA TYR A 45 -2.13 -23.29 -4.66
C TYR A 45 -1.34 -24.08 -3.62
N ILE A 46 -1.75 -25.33 -3.41
CA ILE A 46 -1.00 -26.35 -2.69
C ILE A 46 -0.75 -27.54 -3.61
N SER A 47 0.25 -28.34 -3.28
CA SER A 47 0.60 -29.57 -3.97
C SER A 47 -0.29 -30.73 -3.51
N ALA A 48 -0.24 -31.84 -4.26
CA ALA A 48 -1.07 -33.01 -3.97
C ALA A 48 -0.71 -33.69 -2.64
N ASP A 49 0.56 -33.64 -2.23
CA ASP A 49 1.04 -34.14 -0.94
C ASP A 49 0.50 -33.31 0.24
N VAL A 50 0.54 -31.98 0.15
CA VAL A 50 -0.04 -31.08 1.18
C VAL A 50 -1.55 -31.27 1.29
N MET A 51 -2.22 -31.62 0.19
CA MET A 51 -3.66 -31.94 0.21
C MET A 51 -3.99 -33.13 1.12
N GLU A 52 -3.08 -34.10 1.30
CA GLU A 52 -3.29 -35.24 2.19
C GLU A 52 -3.45 -34.83 3.66
N GLU A 53 -2.90 -33.69 4.06
CA GLU A 53 -2.99 -33.15 5.43
C GLU A 53 -4.31 -32.40 5.69
N ILE A 54 -4.93 -31.85 4.65
CA ILE A 54 -6.09 -30.94 4.75
C ILE A 54 -7.27 -31.53 5.54
N PRO A 55 -7.67 -32.81 5.37
CA PRO A 55 -8.78 -33.37 6.14
C PRO A 55 -8.55 -33.32 7.66
N GLU A 56 -7.34 -33.60 8.13
CA GLU A 56 -7.02 -33.53 9.57
C GLU A 56 -6.91 -32.07 10.06
N LEU A 57 -6.43 -31.14 9.23
CA LEU A 57 -6.44 -29.70 9.55
C LEU A 57 -7.87 -29.14 9.65
N ILE A 58 -8.79 -29.57 8.80
CA ILE A 58 -10.21 -29.21 8.89
C ILE A 58 -10.80 -29.75 10.19
N LYS A 59 -10.51 -31.02 10.52
CA LYS A 59 -11.00 -31.66 11.74
C LYS A 59 -10.45 -31.00 13.01
N SER A 60 -9.21 -30.51 13.01
CA SER A 60 -8.65 -29.81 14.17
C SER A 60 -9.41 -28.50 14.49
N LEU A 61 -9.99 -27.85 13.47
CA LEU A 61 -10.81 -26.66 13.64
C LEU A 61 -12.15 -26.92 14.35
N GLU A 62 -12.55 -28.17 14.57
CA GLU A 62 -13.66 -28.50 15.50
C GLU A 62 -13.39 -28.05 16.93
N GLN A 63 -12.11 -27.92 17.30
CA GLN A 63 -11.69 -27.44 18.61
C GLN A 63 -11.60 -25.91 18.67
N TYR A 64 -11.76 -25.21 17.54
CA TYR A 64 -11.69 -23.77 17.45
C TYR A 64 -13.09 -23.16 17.41
N SER A 65 -13.51 -22.51 18.50
CA SER A 65 -14.91 -22.10 18.72
C SER A 65 -15.57 -21.35 17.56
N ARG A 66 -14.84 -20.46 16.87
CA ARG A 66 -15.36 -19.70 15.72
C ARG A 66 -15.75 -20.59 14.55
N PHE A 67 -15.02 -21.67 14.30
CA PHE A 67 -15.19 -22.52 13.13
C PHE A 67 -15.72 -23.92 13.46
N ALA A 68 -15.88 -24.25 14.75
CA ALA A 68 -16.19 -25.58 15.21
C ALA A 68 -17.41 -26.21 14.53
N SER A 69 -18.52 -25.47 14.46
CA SER A 69 -19.75 -25.95 13.82
C SER A 69 -19.55 -26.23 12.33
N TYR A 70 -18.87 -25.34 11.61
CA TYR A 70 -18.69 -25.50 10.17
C TYR A 70 -17.67 -26.60 9.83
N ALA A 71 -16.58 -26.68 10.59
CA ALA A 71 -15.58 -27.74 10.50
C ALA A 71 -16.22 -29.13 10.67
N GLY A 72 -17.10 -29.27 11.67
CA GLY A 72 -17.84 -30.51 11.91
C GLY A 72 -18.79 -30.92 10.78
N GLU A 73 -19.34 -29.96 10.04
CA GLU A 73 -20.17 -30.22 8.86
C GLU A 73 -19.33 -30.65 7.64
N ILE A 74 -18.27 -29.91 7.33
CA ILE A 74 -17.49 -30.10 6.10
C ILE A 74 -16.59 -31.33 6.12
N LYS A 75 -16.13 -31.79 7.30
CA LYS A 75 -15.23 -32.96 7.42
C LYS A 75 -15.74 -34.24 6.75
N ASN A 76 -17.06 -34.37 6.57
CA ASN A 76 -17.71 -35.55 5.98
C ASN A 76 -18.21 -35.30 4.55
N THR A 77 -17.76 -34.23 3.90
CA THR A 77 -18.21 -33.83 2.56
C THR A 77 -17.06 -33.89 1.55
N PRO A 78 -17.34 -34.07 0.25
CA PRO A 78 -16.32 -33.97 -0.78
C PRO A 78 -15.68 -32.57 -0.79
N LEU A 79 -14.36 -32.53 -0.65
CA LEU A 79 -13.60 -31.28 -0.62
C LEU A 79 -13.40 -30.71 -2.03
N ASN A 80 -13.47 -29.39 -2.16
CA ASN A 80 -13.11 -28.70 -3.40
C ASN A 80 -11.59 -28.63 -3.57
N ILE A 81 -11.07 -29.23 -4.64
CA ILE A 81 -9.62 -29.32 -4.91
C ILE A 81 -9.11 -28.30 -5.94
N ARG A 82 -9.87 -27.24 -6.25
CA ARG A 82 -9.48 -26.24 -7.26
C ARG A 82 -8.13 -25.57 -6.97
N CYS A 83 -7.72 -25.48 -5.71
CA CYS A 83 -6.44 -24.94 -5.30
C CYS A 83 -5.33 -25.99 -5.20
N VAL A 84 -5.55 -27.24 -5.63
CA VAL A 84 -4.55 -28.30 -5.66
C VAL A 84 -3.99 -28.41 -7.08
N ASP A 85 -2.76 -27.95 -7.28
CA ASP A 85 -2.11 -27.90 -8.59
C ASP A 85 -0.58 -27.77 -8.42
N ASP A 86 0.14 -28.89 -8.47
CA ASP A 86 1.60 -28.93 -8.25
C ASP A 86 2.36 -28.01 -9.21
N LYS A 87 1.83 -27.78 -10.42
CA LYS A 87 2.47 -26.93 -11.44
C LYS A 87 2.36 -25.43 -11.13
N LYS A 88 1.51 -25.05 -10.19
CA LYS A 88 1.29 -23.65 -9.77
C LYS A 88 1.75 -23.37 -8.34
N VAL A 89 2.40 -24.35 -7.73
CA VAL A 89 3.18 -24.13 -6.52
C VAL A 89 4.52 -23.51 -6.95
N THR A 90 4.81 -22.34 -6.38
CA THR A 90 6.11 -21.66 -6.55
C THR A 90 7.14 -22.23 -5.56
N ASP A 91 8.16 -21.47 -5.14
CA ASP A 91 9.08 -21.87 -4.06
C ASP A 91 8.36 -22.29 -2.77
N HIS A 92 7.19 -21.68 -2.53
CA HIS A 92 6.31 -21.99 -1.41
C HIS A 92 4.87 -22.18 -1.90
N HIS A 93 4.11 -23.02 -1.19
CA HIS A 93 2.68 -23.19 -1.38
C HIS A 93 1.89 -22.07 -0.67
N ALA A 94 0.57 -22.07 -0.82
CA ALA A 94 -0.31 -21.06 -0.22
C ALA A 94 -0.34 -21.06 1.31
N LEU A 95 -0.79 -19.94 1.88
CA LEU A 95 -1.02 -19.78 3.31
C LEU A 95 -2.18 -20.65 3.78
N ILE A 96 -1.87 -21.59 4.68
CA ILE A 96 -2.81 -22.44 5.43
C ILE A 96 -2.42 -22.48 6.91
N ILE A 97 -3.31 -23.01 7.76
CA ILE A 97 -2.97 -23.32 9.14
C ILE A 97 -2.11 -24.59 9.20
N THR A 98 -1.48 -24.83 10.35
CA THR A 98 -0.84 -26.11 10.66
C THR A 98 -1.69 -26.92 11.65
N GLY A 99 -1.24 -28.12 12.02
CA GLY A 99 -1.85 -28.91 13.09
C GLY A 99 -1.69 -28.32 14.50
N ASN A 100 -0.88 -27.27 14.68
CA ASN A 100 -0.73 -26.62 15.98
C ASN A 100 -1.87 -25.64 16.22
N MET A 101 -2.68 -25.94 17.24
CA MET A 101 -3.78 -25.06 17.64
C MET A 101 -3.26 -23.89 18.49
N PRO A 102 -3.69 -22.66 18.20
CA PRO A 102 -3.33 -21.50 19.00
C PRO A 102 -3.92 -21.60 20.41
N LYS A 103 -3.15 -21.12 21.41
CA LYS A 103 -3.63 -20.86 22.77
C LYS A 103 -3.56 -19.36 22.99
N ASP A 104 -4.71 -18.73 23.22
CA ASP A 104 -4.84 -17.31 23.60
C ASP A 104 -4.05 -16.32 22.73
N LEU A 105 -4.43 -16.19 21.46
CA LEU A 105 -3.85 -15.18 20.57
C LEU A 105 -4.32 -13.76 20.93
N PRO A 106 -3.41 -12.76 20.88
CA PRO A 106 -3.79 -11.34 20.89
C PRO A 106 -4.82 -11.01 19.80
N PRO A 107 -5.69 -9.99 19.97
CA PRO A 107 -6.80 -9.72 19.05
C PRO A 107 -6.41 -9.59 17.56
N ASP A 108 -5.30 -8.89 17.27
CA ASP A 108 -4.84 -8.71 15.90
C ASP A 108 -4.25 -10.00 15.30
N GLU A 109 -3.54 -10.79 16.10
CA GLU A 109 -2.97 -12.09 15.70
C GLU A 109 -4.09 -13.11 15.47
N LYS A 110 -5.09 -13.12 16.36
CA LYS A 110 -6.32 -13.89 16.21
C LYS A 110 -7.04 -13.52 14.91
N THR A 111 -7.15 -12.23 14.60
CA THR A 111 -7.79 -11.75 13.37
C THR A 111 -7.11 -12.35 12.13
N ILE A 112 -5.79 -12.24 12.01
CA ILE A 112 -5.06 -12.80 10.85
C ILE A 112 -5.10 -14.33 10.81
N TYR A 113 -4.98 -15.00 11.96
CA TYR A 113 -5.12 -16.46 12.03
C TYR A 113 -6.51 -16.92 11.54
N GLU A 114 -7.58 -16.28 12.02
CA GLU A 114 -8.95 -16.60 11.63
C GLU A 114 -9.24 -16.27 10.16
N MET A 115 -8.61 -15.23 9.60
CA MET A 115 -8.64 -14.99 8.15
C MET A 115 -8.04 -16.18 7.40
N ILE A 116 -6.83 -16.63 7.76
CA ILE A 116 -6.14 -17.76 7.09
C ILE A 116 -6.94 -19.06 7.24
N ALA A 117 -7.38 -19.39 8.46
CA ALA A 117 -8.18 -20.58 8.75
C ALA A 117 -9.52 -20.58 8.01
N GLY A 118 -10.24 -19.46 8.06
CA GLY A 118 -11.52 -19.32 7.36
C GLY A 118 -11.36 -19.38 5.85
N ARG A 119 -10.33 -18.75 5.28
CA ARG A 119 -10.03 -18.85 3.84
C ARG A 119 -9.68 -20.27 3.42
N MET A 120 -8.96 -21.02 4.27
CA MET A 120 -8.70 -22.44 4.06
C MET A 120 -10.02 -23.21 4.00
N LEU A 121 -10.90 -23.05 4.99
CA LEU A 121 -12.23 -23.67 4.98
C LEU A 121 -13.00 -23.33 3.71
N GLU A 122 -13.13 -22.04 3.36
CA GLU A 122 -13.82 -21.61 2.14
C GLU A 122 -13.26 -22.24 0.87
N ALA A 123 -11.94 -22.42 0.78
CA ALA A 123 -11.29 -22.98 -0.40
C ALA A 123 -11.63 -24.46 -0.60
N PHE A 124 -11.83 -25.21 0.49
CA PHE A 124 -12.17 -26.64 0.45
C PHE A 124 -13.68 -26.91 0.57
N SER A 125 -14.48 -25.89 0.87
CA SER A 125 -15.94 -25.96 0.88
C SER A 125 -16.57 -26.21 -0.49
N LEU A 126 -17.81 -26.73 -0.45
CA LEU A 126 -18.67 -26.79 -1.62
C LEU A 126 -18.97 -25.40 -2.18
N LYS A 127 -19.28 -25.35 -3.48
CA LYS A 127 -19.65 -24.12 -4.19
C LYS A 127 -20.93 -23.52 -3.60
N CYS A 128 -21.02 -22.20 -3.64
CA CYS A 128 -22.30 -21.52 -3.49
C CYS A 128 -23.10 -21.73 -4.79
N VAL A 129 -24.35 -22.20 -4.66
CA VAL A 129 -25.27 -22.39 -5.79
C VAL A 129 -26.38 -21.36 -5.67
N LYS A 130 -26.61 -20.61 -6.75
CA LYS A 130 -27.66 -19.59 -6.84
C LYS A 130 -28.53 -19.85 -8.06
N ASP A 131 -29.84 -19.66 -7.93
CA ASP A 131 -30.75 -19.49 -9.06
C ASP A 131 -30.62 -18.04 -9.53
N VAL A 132 -30.42 -17.80 -10.83
CA VAL A 132 -30.36 -16.45 -11.42
C VAL A 132 -31.54 -16.30 -12.34
N THR A 133 -32.34 -15.27 -12.13
CA THR A 133 -33.48 -14.91 -12.96
C THR A 133 -33.16 -13.61 -13.69
N SER A 134 -33.25 -13.63 -15.01
CA SER A 134 -33.12 -12.44 -15.86
C SER A 134 -34.45 -12.25 -16.59
N ILE A 135 -35.03 -11.05 -16.47
CA ILE A 135 -36.27 -10.67 -17.14
C ILE A 135 -35.94 -9.56 -18.13
N THR A 136 -36.30 -9.79 -19.39
CA THR A 136 -36.23 -8.78 -20.45
C THR A 136 -37.62 -8.22 -20.70
N LEU A 137 -37.74 -6.90 -20.68
CA LEU A 137 -38.99 -6.17 -20.85
C LEU A 137 -38.88 -5.24 -22.06
N VAL A 138 -39.96 -5.11 -22.81
CA VAL A 138 -40.05 -4.17 -23.94
C VAL A 138 -41.04 -3.08 -23.58
N CYS A 139 -40.61 -1.83 -23.66
CA CYS A 139 -41.48 -0.66 -23.50
C CYS A 139 -41.29 0.26 -24.73
N GLY A 140 -42.30 0.30 -25.60
CA GLY A 140 -42.14 0.90 -26.93
C GLY A 140 -41.08 0.15 -27.73
N ASP A 141 -40.07 0.87 -28.23
CA ASP A 141 -38.94 0.29 -28.98
C ASP A 141 -37.69 0.05 -28.10
N VAL A 142 -37.80 0.20 -26.78
CA VAL A 142 -36.67 0.11 -25.84
C VAL A 142 -36.73 -1.18 -25.04
N LEU A 143 -35.58 -1.87 -24.98
CA LEU A 143 -35.34 -3.04 -24.15
C LEU A 143 -34.84 -2.64 -22.76
N PHE A 144 -35.45 -3.21 -21.74
CA PHE A 144 -35.02 -3.12 -20.35
C PHE A 144 -34.67 -4.52 -19.85
N GLU A 145 -33.66 -4.62 -18.99
CA GLU A 145 -33.25 -5.88 -18.37
C GLU A 145 -33.16 -5.70 -16.85
N VAL A 146 -33.69 -6.68 -16.13
CA VAL A 146 -33.50 -6.81 -14.69
C VAL A 146 -33.03 -8.23 -14.38
N THR A 147 -32.01 -8.34 -13.54
CA THR A 147 -31.48 -9.63 -13.09
C THR A 147 -31.49 -9.68 -11.57
N GLY A 148 -31.94 -10.79 -11.01
CA GLY A 148 -31.90 -11.09 -9.57
C GLY A 148 -31.43 -12.51 -9.32
N SER A 149 -31.00 -12.81 -8.09
CA SER A 149 -30.45 -14.12 -7.75
C SER A 149 -30.88 -14.61 -6.37
N ILE A 150 -31.15 -15.91 -6.22
CA ILE A 150 -31.53 -16.51 -4.93
C ILE A 150 -30.53 -17.60 -4.58
N ILE A 151 -29.93 -17.53 -3.39
CA ILE A 151 -29.01 -18.56 -2.88
C ILE A 151 -29.80 -19.84 -2.55
N LYS A 152 -29.49 -20.94 -3.24
CA LYS A 152 -30.05 -22.28 -2.97
C LYS A 152 -29.16 -23.09 -2.04
N GLN A 153 -27.85 -22.92 -2.18
CA GLN A 153 -26.85 -23.52 -1.32
C GLN A 153 -25.78 -22.48 -1.00
N ALA A 154 -25.58 -22.16 0.27
CA ALA A 154 -24.59 -21.16 0.68
C ALA A 154 -23.14 -21.60 0.38
N GLY A 155 -22.85 -22.91 0.51
CA GLY A 155 -21.51 -23.45 0.28
C GLY A 155 -20.45 -22.78 1.16
N TRP A 156 -19.34 -22.38 0.55
CA TRP A 156 -18.24 -21.64 1.19
C TRP A 156 -18.68 -20.37 1.92
N ARG A 157 -19.79 -19.70 1.52
CA ARG A 157 -20.27 -18.48 2.18
C ARG A 157 -20.66 -18.70 3.65
N LYS A 158 -21.02 -19.94 4.01
CA LYS A 158 -21.41 -20.29 5.38
C LYS A 158 -20.24 -20.22 6.38
N VAL A 159 -18.98 -20.20 5.91
CA VAL A 159 -17.79 -20.13 6.80
C VAL A 159 -17.81 -18.87 7.67
N PHE A 160 -18.05 -17.71 7.08
CA PHE A 160 -18.16 -16.44 7.82
C PHE A 160 -19.61 -15.97 7.99
N ASN A 161 -20.55 -16.57 7.26
CA ASN A 161 -21.97 -16.20 7.27
C ASN A 161 -22.18 -14.69 7.05
N GLU A 162 -21.34 -14.09 6.19
CA GLU A 162 -21.44 -12.68 5.79
C GLU A 162 -22.72 -12.52 4.98
N LYS A 163 -23.67 -11.72 5.48
CA LYS A 163 -24.83 -11.26 4.72
C LYS A 163 -24.35 -10.21 3.72
N GLU A 164 -24.74 -10.32 2.45
CA GLU A 164 -24.48 -9.23 1.49
C GLU A 164 -25.47 -8.10 1.77
N ASP A 165 -25.01 -6.86 1.90
CA ASP A 165 -25.84 -5.67 2.20
C ASP A 165 -26.97 -5.41 1.17
N ASN A 166 -26.98 -6.12 0.03
CA ASN A 166 -27.97 -6.02 -1.04
C ASN A 166 -28.87 -7.27 -1.18
N GLU A 167 -28.87 -8.20 -0.21
CA GLU A 167 -29.59 -9.48 -0.33
C GLU A 167 -31.13 -9.35 -0.34
N ASP A 168 -31.70 -8.27 0.20
CA ASP A 168 -33.15 -8.22 0.48
C ASP A 168 -34.02 -7.57 -0.61
N GLU A 169 -33.48 -6.67 -1.47
CA GLU A 169 -34.30 -5.97 -2.49
C GLU A 169 -34.00 -6.40 -3.94
N ALA A 170 -32.74 -6.67 -4.30
CA ALA A 170 -32.36 -6.98 -5.69
C ALA A 170 -32.53 -8.46 -6.09
N ASN A 171 -32.66 -9.35 -5.10
CA ASN A 171 -32.54 -10.80 -5.31
C ASN A 171 -33.87 -11.52 -5.52
N ASN A 172 -34.98 -10.95 -5.05
CA ASN A 172 -36.31 -11.55 -5.16
C ASN A 172 -37.10 -10.86 -6.27
N LEU A 173 -36.81 -11.21 -7.52
CA LEU A 173 -37.66 -10.79 -8.64
C LEU A 173 -39.05 -11.45 -8.54
N PRO A 174 -40.12 -10.72 -8.87
CA PRO A 174 -41.45 -11.31 -8.94
C PRO A 174 -41.49 -12.40 -9.99
N LYS A 175 -42.36 -13.40 -9.77
CA LYS A 175 -42.67 -14.38 -10.81
C LYS A 175 -43.47 -13.68 -11.90
N VAL A 176 -42.96 -13.73 -13.13
CA VAL A 176 -43.61 -13.21 -14.33
C VAL A 176 -43.66 -14.31 -15.38
N CYS A 177 -44.62 -14.22 -16.30
CA CYS A 177 -44.74 -15.14 -17.44
C CYS A 177 -44.30 -14.47 -18.74
N GLU A 178 -43.78 -15.25 -19.69
CA GLU A 178 -43.54 -14.74 -21.04
C GLU A 178 -44.84 -14.27 -21.68
N GLY A 179 -44.80 -13.10 -22.33
CA GLY A 179 -45.96 -12.46 -22.93
C GLY A 179 -46.88 -11.71 -21.94
N GLU A 180 -46.52 -11.67 -20.65
CA GLU A 180 -47.25 -10.88 -19.66
C GLU A 180 -47.06 -9.38 -19.91
N ASN A 181 -48.16 -8.63 -19.90
CA ASN A 181 -48.15 -7.17 -20.02
C ASN A 181 -48.15 -6.54 -18.62
N LEU A 182 -47.05 -5.89 -18.25
CA LEU A 182 -46.90 -5.22 -16.96
C LEU A 182 -47.22 -3.72 -17.07
N PRO A 183 -48.00 -3.13 -16.15
CA PRO A 183 -48.30 -1.70 -16.16
C PRO A 183 -47.09 -0.88 -15.71
N ILE A 184 -46.84 0.25 -16.38
CA ILE A 184 -45.85 1.25 -15.94
C ILE A 184 -46.52 2.16 -14.92
N ILE A 185 -46.10 2.06 -13.66
CA ILE A 185 -46.64 2.86 -12.55
C ILE A 185 -45.94 4.22 -12.45
N GLN A 186 -44.63 4.24 -12.66
CA GLN A 186 -43.79 5.43 -12.57
C GLN A 186 -42.63 5.32 -13.57
N SER A 187 -42.16 6.46 -14.05
CA SER A 187 -40.87 6.59 -14.73
C SER A 187 -40.13 7.80 -14.16
N GLU A 188 -38.82 7.71 -14.06
CA GLU A 188 -37.98 8.80 -13.58
C GLU A 188 -36.73 8.94 -14.46
N VAL A 189 -36.26 10.17 -14.61
CA VAL A 189 -34.99 10.46 -15.28
C VAL A 189 -33.91 10.54 -14.21
N LEU A 190 -33.01 9.56 -14.19
CA LEU A 190 -31.88 9.52 -13.26
C LEU A 190 -30.73 10.40 -13.75
N GLU A 191 -30.57 11.56 -13.16
CA GLU A 191 -29.37 12.39 -13.36
C GLU A 191 -28.17 11.79 -12.63
N LYS A 192 -27.15 11.35 -13.37
CA LYS A 192 -25.91 10.79 -12.83
C LYS A 192 -24.72 11.65 -13.24
N GLN A 193 -23.73 11.73 -12.36
CA GLN A 193 -22.45 12.40 -12.63
C GLN A 193 -21.31 11.40 -12.51
N THR A 194 -20.32 11.52 -13.40
CA THR A 194 -19.07 10.77 -13.29
C THR A 194 -18.30 11.20 -12.05
N LYS A 195 -17.72 10.24 -11.33
CA LYS A 195 -16.86 10.52 -10.18
C LYS A 195 -15.40 10.38 -10.61
N PRO A 196 -14.48 11.22 -10.09
CA PRO A 196 -13.05 11.01 -10.31
C PRO A 196 -12.63 9.67 -9.72
N LYS A 197 -11.53 9.09 -10.23
CA LYS A 197 -10.94 7.88 -9.66
C LYS A 197 -10.61 8.13 -8.18
N PRO A 198 -10.96 7.22 -7.27
CA PRO A 198 -10.62 7.38 -5.86
C PRO A 198 -9.10 7.32 -5.69
N LEU A 199 -8.59 8.01 -4.66
CA LEU A 199 -7.21 7.85 -4.23
C LEU A 199 -6.94 6.40 -3.83
N HIS A 200 -5.69 5.96 -4.00
CA HIS A 200 -5.31 4.63 -3.59
C HIS A 200 -5.47 4.46 -2.07
N THR A 201 -6.02 3.33 -1.64
CA THR A 201 -5.73 2.71 -0.35
C THR A 201 -4.52 1.77 -0.48
N GLU A 202 -3.96 1.28 0.63
CA GLU A 202 -2.90 0.25 0.55
C GLU A 202 -3.37 -1.00 -0.20
N SER A 203 -4.62 -1.45 0.01
CA SER A 203 -5.20 -2.57 -0.74
C SER A 203 -5.21 -2.32 -2.26
N SER A 204 -5.65 -1.12 -2.67
CA SER A 204 -5.67 -0.77 -4.10
C SER A 204 -4.28 -0.52 -4.68
N LEU A 205 -3.33 -0.02 -3.88
CA LEU A 205 -1.93 0.18 -4.30
C LEU A 205 -1.22 -1.16 -4.45
N LEU A 206 -1.40 -2.09 -3.50
CA LEU A 206 -0.90 -3.47 -3.64
C LEU A 206 -1.46 -4.14 -4.89
N SER A 207 -2.74 -3.92 -5.20
CA SER A 207 -3.36 -4.43 -6.42
C SER A 207 -2.75 -3.81 -7.68
N ALA A 208 -2.46 -2.50 -7.65
CA ALA A 208 -1.78 -1.82 -8.75
C ALA A 208 -0.36 -2.36 -8.93
N MET A 209 0.41 -2.53 -7.85
CA MET A 209 1.76 -3.11 -7.89
C MET A 209 1.75 -4.54 -8.45
N GLU A 210 0.81 -5.38 -8.00
CA GLU A 210 0.66 -6.77 -8.45
C GLU A 210 0.28 -6.88 -9.94
N SER A 211 -0.50 -5.93 -10.45
CA SER A 211 -1.02 -5.97 -11.83
C SER A 211 -0.39 -4.96 -12.78
N ALA A 212 0.69 -4.30 -12.36
CA ALA A 212 1.37 -3.24 -13.11
C ALA A 212 1.82 -3.70 -14.50
N GLY A 213 2.15 -4.98 -14.66
CA GLY A 213 2.53 -5.56 -15.96
C GLY A 213 1.41 -5.52 -17.01
N LYS A 214 0.12 -5.42 -16.63
CA LYS A 214 -1.01 -5.45 -17.58
C LYS A 214 -1.00 -4.29 -18.57
N GLU A 215 -0.38 -3.18 -18.22
CA GLU A 215 -0.28 -1.99 -19.06
C GLU A 215 0.97 -2.02 -19.97
N VAL A 216 1.82 -3.05 -19.85
CA VAL A 216 3.00 -3.22 -20.70
C VAL A 216 2.58 -3.74 -22.07
N GLU A 217 2.95 -3.01 -23.12
CA GLU A 217 2.57 -3.32 -24.51
C GLU A 217 3.31 -4.54 -25.06
N ASN A 218 4.58 -4.74 -24.68
CA ASN A 218 5.37 -5.89 -25.12
C ASN A 218 4.91 -7.17 -24.40
N GLU A 219 4.56 -8.19 -25.19
CA GLU A 219 4.02 -9.45 -24.67
C GLU A 219 5.01 -10.23 -23.79
N GLU A 220 6.29 -10.29 -24.18
CA GLU A 220 7.32 -11.02 -23.42
C GLU A 220 7.62 -10.33 -22.09
N GLU A 221 7.68 -9.00 -22.07
CA GLU A 221 7.85 -8.21 -20.85
C GLU A 221 6.63 -8.30 -19.95
N ARG A 222 5.42 -8.28 -20.52
CA ARG A 222 4.17 -8.45 -19.79
C ARG A 222 4.08 -9.81 -19.13
N GLU A 223 4.41 -10.88 -19.85
CA GLU A 223 4.41 -12.24 -19.31
C GLU A 223 5.48 -12.41 -18.22
N ALA A 224 6.66 -11.78 -18.36
CA ALA A 224 7.68 -11.77 -17.32
C ALA A 224 7.21 -11.07 -16.01
N MET A 225 6.29 -10.10 -16.11
CA MET A 225 5.72 -9.39 -14.96
C MET A 225 4.43 -10.00 -14.43
N LYS A 226 3.90 -11.06 -15.04
CA LYS A 226 2.53 -11.56 -14.78
C LYS A 226 2.31 -12.00 -13.33
N GLU A 227 3.31 -12.67 -12.76
CA GLU A 227 3.26 -13.19 -11.39
C GLU A 227 3.85 -12.20 -10.36
N SER A 228 4.84 -11.40 -10.77
CA SER A 228 5.64 -10.55 -9.88
C SER A 228 5.22 -9.09 -9.88
N GLY A 229 4.57 -8.57 -10.92
CA GLY A 229 4.26 -7.13 -11.04
C GLY A 229 5.47 -6.24 -10.74
N ILE A 230 5.27 -5.16 -9.97
CA ILE A 230 6.36 -4.37 -9.39
C ILE A 230 6.68 -4.88 -7.99
N GLY A 231 7.85 -5.51 -7.87
CA GLY A 231 8.36 -6.07 -6.62
C GLY A 231 7.62 -7.34 -6.18
N THR A 232 8.28 -8.18 -5.40
CA THR A 232 7.71 -9.46 -4.95
C THR A 232 6.75 -9.28 -3.77
N PRO A 233 5.85 -10.25 -3.49
CA PRO A 233 4.97 -10.20 -2.32
C PRO A 233 5.71 -9.87 -1.01
N ALA A 234 6.96 -10.33 -0.87
CA ALA A 234 7.80 -10.10 0.30
C ALA A 234 8.32 -8.66 0.46
N THR A 235 8.40 -7.87 -0.62
CA THR A 235 9.04 -6.54 -0.61
C THR A 235 8.06 -5.38 -0.75
N ARG A 236 6.88 -5.59 -1.34
CA ARG A 236 5.88 -4.52 -1.57
C ARG A 236 5.52 -3.74 -0.30
N ALA A 237 5.30 -4.43 0.82
CA ALA A 237 5.00 -3.78 2.10
C ALA A 237 6.13 -2.84 2.57
N ALA A 238 7.39 -3.30 2.48
CA ALA A 238 8.55 -2.50 2.88
C ALA A 238 8.77 -1.30 1.96
N ILE A 239 8.46 -1.42 0.66
CA ILE A 239 8.48 -0.30 -0.28
C ILE A 239 7.45 0.75 0.13
N ILE A 240 6.21 0.33 0.42
CA ILE A 240 5.14 1.23 0.89
C ILE A 240 5.57 1.95 2.18
N GLU A 241 6.14 1.24 3.17
CA GLU A 241 6.67 1.86 4.40
C GLU A 241 7.83 2.82 4.12
N THR A 242 8.67 2.52 3.14
CA THR A 242 9.75 3.43 2.72
C THR A 242 9.20 4.75 2.17
N LEU A 243 8.09 4.73 1.41
CA LEU A 243 7.45 5.94 0.91
C LEU A 243 6.91 6.82 2.06
N PHE A 244 6.37 6.20 3.12
CA PHE A 244 5.96 6.92 4.32
C PHE A 244 7.15 7.45 5.12
N ALA A 245 8.16 6.63 5.38
CA ALA A 245 9.36 7.00 6.14
C ALA A 245 10.13 8.16 5.47
N ARG A 246 10.08 8.24 4.14
CA ARG A 246 10.66 9.33 3.35
C ARG A 246 9.74 10.54 3.21
N GLU A 247 8.55 10.53 3.82
CA GLU A 247 7.55 11.60 3.76
C GLU A 247 7.09 11.91 2.32
N TYR A 248 7.07 10.92 1.42
CA TYR A 248 6.56 11.10 0.05
C TYR A 248 5.04 11.00 -0.01
N MET A 249 4.45 10.25 0.90
CA MET A 249 2.99 10.15 1.05
C MET A 249 2.63 10.01 2.52
N VAL A 250 1.37 10.23 2.84
CA VAL A 250 0.78 10.09 4.17
C VAL A 250 -0.51 9.29 4.10
N ARG A 251 -0.88 8.67 5.23
CA ARG A 251 -2.19 8.03 5.39
C ARG A 251 -3.20 9.06 5.86
N GLU A 252 -4.20 9.35 5.06
CA GLU A 252 -5.37 10.13 5.45
C GLU A 252 -6.59 9.21 5.49
N LYS A 253 -6.98 8.80 6.71
CA LYS A 253 -7.95 7.71 6.92
C LYS A 253 -7.46 6.43 6.21
N LYS A 254 -8.19 5.93 5.21
CA LYS A 254 -7.80 4.78 4.39
C LYS A 254 -7.05 5.17 3.11
N SER A 255 -7.02 6.46 2.77
CA SER A 255 -6.44 6.96 1.52
C SER A 255 -4.95 7.26 1.68
N LEU A 256 -4.21 7.06 0.61
CA LEU A 256 -2.80 7.37 0.45
C LEU A 256 -2.70 8.68 -0.31
N VAL A 257 -2.24 9.73 0.36
CA VAL A 257 -2.17 11.08 -0.18
C VAL A 257 -0.70 11.45 -0.40
N PRO A 258 -0.28 11.82 -1.62
CA PRO A 258 1.08 12.28 -1.85
C PRO A 258 1.32 13.62 -1.14
N THR A 259 2.49 13.78 -0.52
CA THR A 259 2.90 15.06 0.06
C THR A 259 3.45 15.98 -1.04
N GLN A 260 3.64 17.27 -0.74
CA GLN A 260 4.33 18.18 -1.65
C GLN A 260 5.74 17.68 -2.03
N LYS A 261 6.42 17.02 -1.09
CA LYS A 261 7.74 16.41 -1.32
C LYS A 261 7.63 15.23 -2.28
N GLY A 262 6.63 14.35 -2.11
CA GLY A 262 6.38 13.23 -3.02
C GLY A 262 6.03 13.70 -4.42
N LEU A 263 5.14 14.70 -4.55
CA LEU A 263 4.79 15.32 -5.83
C LEU A 263 6.02 15.94 -6.50
N SER A 264 6.88 16.64 -5.74
CA SER A 264 8.10 17.21 -6.30
C SER A 264 9.07 16.14 -6.82
N VAL A 265 9.21 15.02 -6.10
CA VAL A 265 10.03 13.89 -6.57
C VAL A 265 9.40 13.26 -7.82
N TYR A 266 8.09 13.05 -7.83
CA TYR A 266 7.37 12.53 -8.99
C TYR A 266 7.58 13.41 -10.22
N GLU A 267 7.39 14.72 -10.12
CA GLU A 267 7.60 15.66 -11.23
C GLU A 267 9.04 15.63 -11.79
N ILE A 268 10.03 15.33 -10.95
CA ILE A 268 11.43 15.19 -11.38
C ILE A 268 11.66 13.91 -12.20
N VAL A 269 10.95 12.82 -11.88
CA VAL A 269 11.27 11.48 -12.44
C VAL A 269 10.22 10.90 -13.36
N LYS A 270 8.99 11.44 -13.41
CA LYS A 270 7.84 10.83 -14.10
C LYS A 270 8.05 10.60 -15.60
N ASP A 271 8.84 11.45 -16.25
CA ASP A 271 9.12 11.36 -17.68
C ASP A 271 10.45 10.65 -17.97
N LYS A 272 11.09 10.06 -16.95
CA LYS A 272 12.36 9.33 -17.05
C LYS A 272 12.13 7.83 -16.97
N ARG A 273 13.03 7.06 -17.58
CA ARG A 273 12.98 5.59 -17.60
C ARG A 273 12.92 4.95 -16.21
N ILE A 274 13.47 5.60 -15.17
CA ILE A 274 13.44 5.09 -13.80
C ILE A 274 12.02 4.98 -13.21
N ALA A 275 11.06 5.73 -13.75
CA ALA A 275 9.66 5.69 -13.34
C ALA A 275 8.80 4.81 -14.27
N ASP A 276 9.38 4.24 -15.32
CA ASP A 276 8.67 3.42 -16.29
C ASP A 276 8.56 1.97 -15.80
N VAL A 277 7.33 1.47 -15.70
CA VAL A 277 7.02 0.11 -15.27
C VAL A 277 7.57 -0.93 -16.25
N SER A 278 7.61 -0.62 -17.55
CA SER A 278 8.14 -1.54 -18.57
C SER A 278 9.62 -1.87 -18.33
N MET A 279 10.39 -0.93 -17.76
CA MET A 279 11.79 -1.16 -17.40
C MET A 279 11.92 -2.25 -16.33
N THR A 280 10.95 -2.37 -15.41
CA THR A 280 10.93 -3.47 -14.44
C THR A 280 10.71 -4.80 -15.16
N GLY A 281 9.78 -4.86 -16.12
CA GLY A 281 9.55 -6.07 -16.91
C GLY A 281 10.74 -6.51 -17.76
N GLN A 282 11.47 -5.55 -18.33
CA GLN A 282 12.72 -5.81 -19.04
C GLN A 282 13.78 -6.45 -18.14
N TRP A 283 13.89 -5.98 -16.89
CA TRP A 283 14.85 -6.55 -15.93
C TRP A 283 14.43 -7.93 -15.46
N GLU A 284 13.16 -8.14 -15.12
CA GLU A 284 12.65 -9.47 -14.74
C GLU A 284 12.82 -10.48 -15.88
N ASN A 285 12.53 -10.10 -17.14
CA ASN A 285 12.78 -10.94 -18.30
C ASN A 285 14.28 -11.27 -18.46
N ALA A 286 15.16 -10.28 -18.32
CA ALA A 286 16.61 -10.50 -18.40
C ALA A 286 17.11 -11.44 -17.29
N LEU A 287 16.59 -11.31 -16.06
CA LEU A 287 16.92 -12.20 -14.94
C LEU A 287 16.43 -13.63 -15.19
N ALA A 288 15.22 -13.82 -15.71
CA ALA A 288 14.72 -15.14 -16.10
C ALA A 288 15.55 -15.79 -17.23
N ARG A 289 16.01 -14.98 -18.19
CA ARG A 289 16.93 -15.44 -19.26
C ARG A 289 18.31 -15.81 -18.72
N ILE A 290 18.77 -15.16 -17.65
CA ILE A 290 20.00 -15.57 -16.97
C ILE A 290 19.80 -16.91 -16.26
N GLU A 291 18.69 -17.09 -15.54
CA GLU A 291 18.36 -18.33 -14.83
C GLU A 291 18.27 -19.55 -15.77
N SER A 292 17.65 -19.36 -16.95
CA SER A 292 17.55 -20.38 -17.99
C SER A 292 18.85 -20.58 -18.80
N GLY A 293 19.87 -19.75 -18.61
CA GLY A 293 21.14 -19.82 -19.33
C GLY A 293 21.13 -19.17 -20.74
N GLU A 294 20.04 -18.51 -21.12
CA GLU A 294 19.88 -17.81 -22.41
C GLU A 294 20.58 -16.45 -22.47
N MET A 295 20.95 -15.87 -21.32
CA MET A 295 21.68 -14.60 -21.22
C MET A 295 22.88 -14.72 -20.28
N GLN A 296 24.00 -14.13 -20.68
CA GLN A 296 25.20 -14.07 -19.84
C GLN A 296 25.05 -12.98 -18.76
N PRO A 297 25.29 -13.29 -17.46
CA PRO A 297 25.18 -12.31 -16.37
C PRO A 297 26.02 -11.04 -16.60
N GLN A 298 27.22 -11.17 -17.19
CA GLN A 298 28.10 -10.03 -17.46
C GLN A 298 27.52 -9.08 -18.51
N ALA A 299 26.70 -9.59 -19.44
CA ALA A 299 26.04 -8.74 -20.43
C ALA A 299 25.00 -7.85 -19.73
N PHE A 300 24.16 -8.44 -18.87
CA PHE A 300 23.19 -7.68 -18.07
C PHE A 300 23.87 -6.69 -17.12
N HIS A 301 24.96 -7.06 -16.46
CA HIS A 301 25.68 -6.12 -15.60
C HIS A 301 26.14 -4.86 -16.35
N ARG A 302 26.66 -5.02 -17.57
CA ARG A 302 27.08 -3.88 -18.41
C ARG A 302 25.90 -2.99 -18.80
N THR A 303 24.72 -3.55 -19.05
CA THR A 303 23.53 -2.72 -19.36
C THR A 303 23.11 -1.90 -18.15
N ILE A 304 23.18 -2.46 -16.94
CA ILE A 304 22.92 -1.74 -15.68
C ILE A 304 23.94 -0.62 -15.45
N GLU A 305 25.23 -0.85 -15.70
CA GLU A 305 26.26 0.19 -15.59
C GLU A 305 26.01 1.37 -16.54
N VAL A 306 25.69 1.08 -17.80
CA VAL A 306 25.38 2.11 -18.81
C VAL A 306 24.13 2.90 -18.40
N TYR A 307 23.06 2.21 -18.02
CA TYR A 307 21.83 2.83 -17.55
C TYR A 307 22.08 3.74 -16.34
N THR A 308 22.84 3.25 -15.34
CA THR A 308 23.17 4.00 -14.13
C THR A 308 23.90 5.31 -14.45
N ARG A 309 24.84 5.30 -15.41
CA ARG A 309 25.54 6.51 -15.87
C ARG A 309 24.59 7.49 -16.57
N GLN A 310 23.69 6.99 -17.43
CA GLN A 310 22.72 7.81 -18.15
C GLN A 310 21.76 8.51 -17.18
N ILE A 311 21.08 7.75 -16.32
CA ILE A 311 20.10 8.30 -15.38
C ILE A 311 20.73 9.26 -14.37
N THR A 312 21.99 9.02 -13.95
CA THR A 312 22.71 9.95 -13.07
C THR A 312 22.96 11.28 -13.77
N THR A 313 23.35 11.24 -15.04
CA THR A 313 23.58 12.45 -15.85
C THR A 313 22.27 13.24 -16.03
N GLU A 314 21.19 12.56 -16.43
CA GLU A 314 19.85 13.17 -16.60
C GLU A 314 19.33 13.82 -15.31
N LEU A 315 19.56 13.18 -14.15
CA LEU A 315 19.12 13.70 -12.86
C LEU A 315 19.97 14.89 -12.39
N LEU A 316 21.28 14.91 -12.70
CA LEU A 316 22.16 16.04 -12.37
C LEU A 316 21.85 17.28 -13.21
N GLU A 317 21.40 17.08 -14.46
CA GLU A 317 20.98 18.16 -15.36
C GLU A 317 19.58 18.69 -15.01
N THR A 318 18.79 17.94 -14.24
CA THR A 318 17.44 18.37 -13.87
C THR A 318 17.47 19.52 -12.86
N SER A 319 16.95 20.68 -13.26
CA SER A 319 16.77 21.83 -12.37
C SER A 319 15.62 21.59 -11.40
N VAL A 320 15.91 21.45 -10.10
CA VAL A 320 14.87 21.35 -9.07
C VAL A 320 14.35 22.75 -8.73
N SER A 321 13.25 23.16 -9.35
CA SER A 321 12.51 24.38 -9.02
C SER A 321 11.94 24.25 -7.61
N HIS A 322 12.58 24.87 -6.61
CA HIS A 322 12.04 24.90 -5.25
C HIS A 322 10.96 25.97 -5.20
N ALA A 323 9.69 25.56 -5.07
CA ALA A 323 8.57 26.47 -4.82
C ALA A 323 8.77 27.17 -3.47
N GLY A 324 9.36 28.37 -3.51
CA GLY A 324 9.72 29.16 -2.34
C GLY A 324 10.93 30.05 -2.61
N GLU A 325 10.88 30.88 -3.65
CA GLU A 325 11.88 31.91 -3.89
C GLU A 325 11.78 33.03 -2.84
N ASN A 326 12.26 32.77 -1.63
CA ASN A 326 12.75 33.85 -0.78
C ASN A 326 14.17 34.18 -1.26
N ASN A 327 14.27 35.14 -2.19
CA ASN A 327 15.54 35.67 -2.69
C ASN A 327 16.33 36.33 -1.54
N CYS A 328 17.12 35.51 -0.83
CA CYS A 328 17.99 35.91 0.26
C CYS A 328 19.41 35.49 -0.07
N VAL A 329 20.30 36.46 -0.23
CA VAL A 329 21.74 36.23 -0.39
C VAL A 329 22.31 35.78 0.95
N CYS A 330 23.19 34.79 0.93
CA CYS A 330 23.80 34.23 2.13
C CYS A 330 24.63 35.29 2.88
N PRO A 331 24.36 35.56 4.17
CA PRO A 331 25.11 36.58 4.92
C PRO A 331 26.58 36.19 5.18
N LYS A 332 26.92 34.89 5.11
CA LYS A 332 28.27 34.37 5.33
C LYS A 332 29.18 34.55 4.11
N CYS A 333 28.74 34.14 2.92
CA CYS A 333 29.54 34.28 1.68
C CYS A 333 29.20 35.51 0.84
N LYS A 334 28.04 36.13 1.07
CA LYS A 334 27.53 37.32 0.34
C LYS A 334 27.34 37.14 -1.17
N VAL A 335 27.48 35.92 -1.70
CA VAL A 335 27.41 35.62 -3.13
C VAL A 335 26.23 34.71 -3.43
N SER A 336 26.17 33.56 -2.76
CA SER A 336 25.24 32.49 -3.10
C SER A 336 23.87 32.65 -2.41
N PRO A 337 22.77 32.23 -3.07
CA PRO A 337 21.45 32.27 -2.46
C PRO A 337 21.29 31.26 -1.31
N ILE A 338 20.34 31.53 -0.42
CA ILE A 338 19.89 30.60 0.62
C ILE A 338 18.72 29.78 0.09
N ARG A 339 18.82 28.45 0.22
CA ARG A 339 17.74 27.51 -0.06
C ARG A 339 17.03 27.13 1.23
N PHE A 340 15.70 27.23 1.22
CA PHE A 340 14.85 26.87 2.35
C PHE A 340 14.36 25.43 2.20
N TYR A 341 14.53 24.63 3.24
CA TYR A 341 14.08 23.24 3.35
C TYR A 341 13.19 23.10 4.60
N PRO A 342 12.36 22.04 4.71
CA PRO A 342 11.45 21.86 5.86
C PRO A 342 12.13 21.82 7.24
N LYS A 343 13.42 21.47 7.31
CA LYS A 343 14.18 21.40 8.58
C LYS A 343 15.26 22.48 8.72
N VAL A 344 15.75 23.03 7.61
CA VAL A 344 16.89 23.96 7.59
C VAL A 344 16.76 24.99 6.47
N ALA A 345 17.39 26.14 6.60
CA ALA A 345 17.75 27.01 5.48
C ALA A 345 19.28 27.01 5.34
N LYS A 346 19.82 26.72 4.16
CA LYS A 346 21.28 26.60 3.96
C LYS A 346 21.76 27.32 2.71
N CYS A 347 23.03 27.74 2.72
CA CYS A 347 23.69 28.28 1.54
C CYS A 347 23.68 27.26 0.40
N SER A 348 23.45 27.72 -0.84
CA SER A 348 23.54 26.85 -2.02
C SER A 348 24.99 26.47 -2.36
N ASP A 349 25.98 27.24 -1.92
CA ASP A 349 27.39 26.90 -2.05
C ASP A 349 27.84 25.97 -0.91
N ALA A 350 28.26 24.77 -1.30
CA ALA A 350 28.74 23.73 -0.38
C ALA A 350 29.98 24.16 0.40
N ASN A 351 30.83 25.03 -0.17
CA ASN A 351 32.05 25.52 0.50
C ASN A 351 31.75 26.54 1.61
N CYS A 352 30.61 27.23 1.54
CA CYS A 352 30.21 28.20 2.55
C CYS A 352 29.74 27.53 3.85
N GLY A 353 28.96 26.46 3.74
CA GLY A 353 28.50 25.66 4.88
C GLY A 353 27.55 26.36 5.87
N LEU A 354 26.96 27.52 5.55
CA LEU A 354 25.97 28.16 6.42
C LEU A 354 24.68 27.32 6.49
N ILE A 355 24.25 26.96 7.70
CA ILE A 355 23.02 26.20 7.96
C ILE A 355 22.28 26.86 9.13
N VAL A 356 21.01 27.21 8.91
CA VAL A 356 20.07 27.70 9.91
C VAL A 356 19.02 26.62 10.14
N PHE A 357 18.99 26.02 11.33
CA PHE A 357 17.95 25.06 11.69
C PHE A 357 16.63 25.76 11.98
N ARG A 358 15.51 25.20 11.49
CA ARG A 358 14.16 25.69 11.81
C ARG A 358 13.78 25.37 13.25
N SER A 359 14.27 24.27 13.80
CA SER A 359 14.02 23.91 15.20
C SER A 359 15.05 24.55 16.12
N LYS A 360 14.58 25.28 17.13
CA LYS A 360 15.41 25.78 18.24
C LYS A 360 14.60 25.81 19.53
N SER A 361 15.07 25.09 20.57
CA SER A 361 14.42 25.02 21.89
C SER A 361 12.91 24.76 21.83
N GLU A 362 12.51 23.68 21.14
CA GLU A 362 11.12 23.24 20.91
C GLU A 362 10.24 24.21 20.10
N LYS A 363 10.83 25.25 19.49
CA LYS A 363 10.13 26.14 18.57
C LYS A 363 10.58 25.92 17.13
N GLN A 364 9.60 25.98 16.23
CA GLN A 364 9.82 25.98 14.78
C GLN A 364 9.77 27.42 14.27
N LEU A 365 10.86 27.86 13.66
CA LEU A 365 10.99 29.18 13.04
C LEU A 365 10.23 29.22 11.72
N SER A 366 9.48 30.29 11.50
CA SER A 366 8.82 30.56 10.22
C SER A 366 9.83 31.06 9.16
N ASP A 367 9.46 30.93 7.89
CA ASP A 367 10.26 31.43 6.76
C ASP A 367 10.54 32.92 6.87
N LYS A 368 9.57 33.68 7.41
CA LYS A 368 9.71 35.10 7.70
C LYS A 368 10.79 35.35 8.77
N GLN A 369 10.75 34.62 9.89
CA GLN A 369 11.75 34.77 10.95
C GLN A 369 13.16 34.42 10.49
N ILE A 370 13.30 33.36 9.68
CA ILE A 370 14.59 32.99 9.08
C ILE A 370 15.03 34.04 8.06
N THR A 371 14.11 34.56 7.25
CA THR A 371 14.40 35.64 6.29
C THR A 371 14.87 36.91 7.00
N ASP A 372 14.23 37.30 8.09
CA ASP A 372 14.62 38.45 8.92
C ASP A 372 16.03 38.23 9.49
N LEU A 373 16.30 37.03 10.03
CA LEU A 373 17.63 36.67 10.52
C LEU A 373 18.71 36.76 9.43
N LEU A 374 18.42 36.25 8.23
CA LEU A 374 19.36 36.24 7.10
C LEU A 374 19.62 37.64 6.53
N ARG A 375 18.61 38.52 6.50
CA ARG A 375 18.72 39.87 5.92
C ARG A 375 19.23 40.90 6.93
N ALA A 376 18.69 40.89 8.15
CA ALA A 376 19.00 41.89 9.17
C ALA A 376 20.05 41.43 10.18
N GLY A 377 20.49 40.17 10.13
CA GLY A 377 21.40 39.57 11.11
C GLY A 377 20.76 39.28 12.47
N LYS A 378 19.48 39.65 12.65
CA LYS A 378 18.71 39.47 13.87
C LYS A 378 17.21 39.35 13.60
N THR A 379 16.48 38.67 14.48
CA THR A 379 15.01 38.58 14.43
C THR A 379 14.35 39.60 15.36
N ALA A 380 13.04 39.82 15.19
CA ALA A 380 12.21 40.34 16.28
C ALA A 380 12.13 39.34 17.46
N ILE A 381 11.56 39.76 18.58
CA ILE A 381 11.34 38.88 19.74
C ILE A 381 10.42 37.71 19.33
N ILE A 382 10.93 36.49 19.48
CA ILE A 382 10.18 35.26 19.25
C ILE A 382 9.73 34.73 20.60
N LYS A 383 8.42 34.43 20.71
CA LYS A 383 7.82 34.03 21.98
C LYS A 383 7.83 32.52 22.23
N GLY A 384 8.04 32.13 23.47
CA GLY A 384 7.80 30.79 23.99
C GLY A 384 8.91 29.77 23.72
N PHE A 385 10.18 30.17 23.61
CA PHE A 385 11.28 29.21 23.68
C PHE A 385 11.29 28.50 25.03
N LYS A 386 11.70 27.24 25.07
CA LYS A 386 11.91 26.52 26.35
C LYS A 386 13.39 26.39 26.70
N SER A 387 13.71 26.75 27.94
CA SER A 387 15.03 26.53 28.54
C SER A 387 15.24 25.05 28.86
N LYS A 388 16.49 24.63 29.13
CA LYS A 388 16.80 23.26 29.58
C LYS A 388 16.06 22.87 30.89
N ALA A 389 15.65 23.86 31.68
CA ALA A 389 14.86 23.68 32.90
C ALA A 389 13.33 23.72 32.66
N GLY A 390 12.88 23.65 31.40
CA GLY A 390 11.45 23.64 31.02
C GLY A 390 10.75 25.00 31.09
N LYS A 391 11.40 26.05 31.60
CA LYS A 391 10.82 27.40 31.69
C LYS A 391 10.75 28.07 30.33
N SER A 392 9.61 28.68 30.02
CA SER A 392 9.40 29.44 28.80
C SER A 392 10.05 30.83 28.89
N PHE A 393 10.64 31.30 27.79
CA PHE A 393 11.21 32.63 27.66
C PHE A 393 11.04 33.16 26.23
N ASP A 394 11.10 34.49 26.09
CA ASP A 394 11.00 35.19 24.82
C ASP A 394 12.37 35.81 24.50
N ALA A 395 12.84 35.67 23.27
CA ALA A 395 14.14 36.22 22.87
C ALA A 395 14.19 36.54 21.37
N PRO A 396 14.92 37.57 20.95
CA PRO A 396 15.39 37.66 19.58
C PRO A 396 16.51 36.64 19.33
N LEU A 397 16.72 36.29 18.07
CA LEU A 397 17.86 35.49 17.61
C LEU A 397 18.80 36.37 16.80
N LYS A 398 20.10 36.10 16.87
CA LYS A 398 21.13 36.73 16.03
C LYS A 398 22.18 35.70 15.59
N PHE A 399 23.01 36.08 14.63
CA PHE A 399 24.24 35.36 14.34
C PHE A 399 25.35 35.76 15.32
N ASP A 400 26.16 34.79 15.76
CA ASP A 400 27.46 35.05 16.38
C ASP A 400 28.56 35.22 15.30
N ASP A 401 29.80 35.42 15.73
CA ASP A 401 30.96 35.61 14.84
C ASP A 401 31.23 34.40 13.91
N ASN A 402 30.72 33.22 14.29
CA ASN A 402 30.82 31.97 13.53
C ASN A 402 29.57 31.71 12.66
N PHE A 403 28.65 32.66 12.59
CA PHE A 403 27.34 32.53 11.93
C PHE A 403 26.47 31.39 12.50
N GLN A 404 26.62 31.07 13.78
CA GLN A 404 25.68 30.23 14.51
C GLN A 404 24.53 31.06 15.07
N VAL A 405 23.33 30.47 15.12
CA VAL A 405 22.13 31.16 15.61
C VAL A 405 22.11 31.10 17.13
N VAL A 406 22.27 32.26 17.79
CA VAL A 406 22.27 32.42 19.25
C VAL A 406 21.13 33.33 19.71
N TYR A 407 20.79 33.26 21.00
CA TYR A 407 19.81 34.18 21.61
C TYR A 407 20.45 35.55 21.82
N ASP A 408 19.73 36.62 21.46
CA ASP A 408 20.18 38.00 21.66
C ASP A 408 19.57 38.58 22.93
N PHE A 409 20.14 38.23 24.08
CA PHE A 409 19.78 38.86 25.35
C PHE A 409 20.58 40.15 25.54
N PRO A 410 19.97 41.24 26.04
CA PRO A 410 20.71 42.43 26.40
C PRO A 410 21.76 42.10 27.46
N GLU A 411 23.01 42.53 27.24
CA GLU A 411 24.09 42.33 28.19
C GLU A 411 23.72 42.95 29.54
N LYS A 412 23.70 42.13 30.60
CA LYS A 412 23.62 42.65 31.97
C LYS A 412 24.90 43.44 32.22
N LYS A 413 24.80 44.78 32.24
CA LYS A 413 25.85 45.64 32.79
C LYS A 413 26.15 45.16 34.20
N LEU A 414 27.34 44.59 34.40
CA LEU A 414 27.92 44.35 35.73
C LEU A 414 27.98 45.71 36.43
N LYS A 415 27.17 45.89 37.47
CA LYS A 415 27.37 47.00 38.41
C LYS A 415 28.72 46.74 39.07
N LYS A 416 29.68 47.64 38.81
CA LYS A 416 30.93 47.72 39.56
C LYS A 416 30.67 47.93 41.04
#